data_AF-Q7YN71-F1
#
_entry.id   AF-Q7YN71-F1
#
_cell.length_a   1.000
_cell.length_b   1.000
_cell.length_c   1.000
_cell.angle_alpha   90.00
_cell.angle_beta   90.00
_cell.angle_gamma   90.00
#
_symmetry.space_group_name_H-M   'P 1'
#
loop_
_entity.id
_entity.type
_entity.pdbx_description
1 polymer ?
#
loop_
_entity_poly.entity_id
_entity_poly.type
_entity_poly.pdbx_seq_one_letter_code
_entity_poly.pdbx_strand_id
1 'polypeptide(L)'
;MIFLNKKIYNKKYIYYKNINLLYFIKIINDFIFFSFLIKEYIKIYNLFSFNLLKNFINLLNIIAIKYILYNIYNNIFNITTTINYKIYILELFYWENKNFINYNKYLLFNTIEQKILLIKKVSKTRAKGRIKKYKIIIIIGNKSGWFGIGCSKDYYLQDAISKARLHAFKNIYQISLFYSNLLKNNIYIKKKFKKLYLFSYNYKIKISSSYIIRLLFYFIGINNFNSKIMG
;
A
#
# COMPACT_ATOMS: atom_id res chain seq x y z
N MET A 1 73.35 28.16 30.14
CA MET A 1 72.61 26.88 30.29
C MET A 1 71.40 27.11 31.22
N ILE A 2 70.63 28.19 31.06
CA ILE A 2 69.42 28.34 30.21
C ILE A 2 68.29 27.33 30.53
N PHE A 3 67.31 27.86 31.26
CA PHE A 3 65.83 27.70 31.15
C PHE A 3 65.11 26.40 31.54
N LEU A 4 64.30 26.52 32.62
CA LEU A 4 62.84 26.29 32.69
C LEU A 4 62.25 25.12 31.87
N ASN A 5 61.69 24.11 32.56
CA ASN A 5 60.22 23.95 32.64
C ASN A 5 59.75 22.69 33.40
N LYS A 6 58.96 22.94 34.46
CA LYS A 6 57.67 22.29 34.75
C LYS A 6 57.16 21.32 33.68
N LYS A 7 56.84 20.06 34.06
CA LYS A 7 55.47 19.49 34.04
C LYS A 7 55.43 17.95 34.15
N ILE A 8 54.31 17.49 34.71
CA ILE A 8 53.68 16.15 34.57
C ILE A 8 54.18 15.03 35.52
N TYR A 9 53.99 15.21 36.82
CA TYR A 9 53.57 14.10 37.67
C TYR A 9 52.31 14.57 38.41
N ASN A 10 51.12 14.14 37.93
CA ASN A 10 49.81 14.10 38.64
C ASN A 10 48.55 14.09 37.76
N LYS A 11 48.62 14.04 36.42
CA LYS A 11 47.39 14.04 35.59
C LYS A 11 46.83 12.67 35.19
N LYS A 12 47.57 11.56 35.23
CA LYS A 12 47.08 10.26 34.73
C LYS A 12 46.21 9.46 35.70
N TYR A 13 46.42 9.57 37.02
CA TYR A 13 45.65 8.78 38.01
C TYR A 13 44.25 9.34 38.31
N ILE A 14 44.02 10.64 38.10
CA ILE A 14 42.71 11.27 38.36
C ILE A 14 41.71 11.02 37.21
N TYR A 15 42.19 10.85 35.97
CA TYR A 15 41.31 10.66 34.80
C TYR A 15 40.67 9.26 34.71
N TYR A 16 41.32 8.21 35.22
CA TYR A 16 40.75 6.85 35.17
C TYR A 16 39.64 6.61 36.21
N LYS A 17 39.60 7.36 37.31
CA LYS A 17 38.55 7.21 38.34
C LYS A 17 37.23 7.88 37.95
N ASN A 18 37.29 8.99 37.20
CA ASN A 18 36.09 9.74 36.77
C ASN A 18 35.37 9.11 35.56
N ILE A 19 36.07 8.40 34.68
CA ILE A 19 35.45 7.73 33.51
C ILE A 19 34.51 6.60 33.96
N ASN A 20 34.87 5.85 35.01
CA ASN A 20 33.98 4.83 35.57
C ASN A 20 32.72 5.44 36.22
N LEU A 21 32.86 6.57 36.92
CA LEU A 21 31.73 7.19 37.63
C LEU A 21 30.71 7.80 36.66
N LEU A 22 31.18 8.49 35.61
CA LEU A 22 30.32 9.01 34.54
C LEU A 22 29.63 7.90 33.75
N TYR A 23 30.33 6.78 33.48
CA TYR A 23 29.73 5.64 32.80
C TYR A 23 28.67 4.95 33.68
N PHE A 24 28.92 4.83 34.98
CA PHE A 24 27.94 4.33 35.95
C PHE A 24 26.72 5.25 36.06
N ILE A 25 26.92 6.57 36.12
CA ILE A 25 25.80 7.55 36.13
C ILE A 25 25.00 7.43 34.83
N LYS A 26 25.66 7.22 33.70
CA LYS A 26 24.98 7.04 32.41
C LYS A 26 24.16 5.76 32.37
N ILE A 27 24.70 4.63 32.84
CA ILE A 27 23.98 3.36 32.98
C ILE A 27 22.78 3.50 33.91
N ILE A 28 22.94 4.19 35.05
CA ILE A 28 21.85 4.43 36.01
C ILE A 28 20.76 5.32 35.38
N ASN A 29 21.14 6.38 34.67
CA ASN A 29 20.18 7.23 33.96
C ASN A 29 19.47 6.49 32.83
N ASP A 30 20.17 5.66 32.07
CA ASP A 30 19.58 4.82 31.03
C ASP A 30 18.60 3.82 31.66
N PHE A 31 18.93 3.23 32.81
CA PHE A 31 18.05 2.32 33.54
C PHE A 31 16.80 3.02 34.09
N ILE A 32 16.95 4.23 34.65
CA ILE A 32 15.83 5.07 35.09
C ILE A 32 14.94 5.43 33.90
N PHE A 33 15.54 5.79 32.76
CA PHE A 33 14.81 6.11 31.53
C PHE A 33 14.03 4.90 30.99
N PHE A 34 14.63 3.71 30.96
CA PHE A 34 13.94 2.47 30.59
C PHE A 34 12.81 2.14 31.56
N SER A 35 13.01 2.32 32.87
CA SER A 35 11.95 2.11 33.87
C SER A 35 10.77 3.07 33.67
N PHE A 36 11.03 4.32 33.28
CA PHE A 36 10.02 5.32 32.96
C PHE A 36 9.24 4.94 31.69
N LEU A 37 9.93 4.52 30.63
CA LEU A 37 9.32 4.05 29.39
C LEU A 37 8.42 2.82 29.61
N ILE A 38 8.85 1.88 30.44
CA ILE A 38 8.05 0.70 30.81
C ILE A 38 6.78 1.13 31.56
N LYS A 39 6.91 2.10 32.48
CA LYS A 39 5.77 2.63 33.25
C LYS A 39 4.76 3.36 32.36
N GLU A 40 5.23 4.17 31.40
CA GLU A 40 4.39 4.83 30.40
C GLU A 40 3.72 3.81 29.47
N TYR A 41 4.44 2.79 29.01
CA TYR A 41 3.91 1.74 28.16
C TYR A 41 2.79 0.93 28.86
N ILE A 42 3.00 0.55 30.12
CA ILE A 42 1.98 -0.11 30.94
C ILE A 42 0.75 0.79 31.11
N LYS A 43 0.95 2.10 31.30
CA LYS A 43 -0.15 3.07 31.43
C LYS A 43 -0.96 3.19 30.14
N ILE A 44 -0.30 3.26 28.98
CA ILE A 44 -0.94 3.31 27.66
C ILE A 44 -1.69 2.00 27.38
N TYR A 45 -1.09 0.85 27.67
CA TYR A 45 -1.72 -0.46 27.49
C TYR A 45 -2.99 -0.60 28.33
N ASN A 46 -2.94 -0.18 29.60
CA ASN A 46 -4.10 -0.21 30.50
C ASN A 46 -5.22 0.75 30.04
N LEU A 47 -4.88 1.93 29.51
CA LEU A 47 -5.86 2.88 29.00
C LEU A 47 -6.56 2.35 27.73
N PHE A 48 -5.79 1.71 26.85
CA PHE A 48 -6.31 1.12 25.62
C PHE A 48 -7.21 -0.08 25.92
N SER A 49 -6.80 -0.98 26.82
CA SER A 49 -7.60 -2.16 27.22
C SER A 49 -8.88 -1.76 27.96
N PHE A 50 -8.84 -0.72 28.79
CA PHE A 50 -10.02 -0.22 29.50
C PHE A 50 -11.05 0.40 28.55
N ASN A 51 -10.63 1.15 27.52
CA ASN A 51 -11.54 1.69 26.52
C ASN A 51 -12.18 0.59 25.65
N LEU A 52 -11.44 -0.45 25.31
CA LEU A 52 -11.97 -1.64 24.62
C LEU A 52 -13.04 -2.34 25.46
N LEU A 53 -12.77 -2.59 26.75
CA LEU A 53 -13.72 -3.18 27.69
C LEU A 53 -14.97 -2.31 27.87
N LYS A 54 -14.81 -0.99 27.99
CA LYS A 54 -15.93 -0.04 28.12
C LYS A 54 -16.83 -0.03 26.89
N ASN A 55 -16.25 -0.07 25.68
CA ASN A 55 -17.02 -0.18 24.45
C ASN A 55 -17.74 -1.53 24.34
N PHE A 56 -17.12 -2.61 24.83
CA PHE A 56 -17.72 -3.94 24.85
C PHE A 56 -18.92 -4.02 25.82
N ILE A 57 -18.80 -3.43 27.00
CA ILE A 57 -19.89 -3.33 27.99
C ILE A 57 -21.04 -2.48 27.42
N ASN A 58 -20.74 -1.37 26.74
CA ASN A 58 -21.77 -0.57 26.08
C ASN A 58 -22.50 -1.33 24.98
N LEU A 59 -21.79 -2.14 24.18
CA LEU A 59 -22.39 -3.02 23.18
C LEU A 59 -23.33 -4.06 23.83
N LEU A 60 -22.87 -4.72 24.91
CA LEU A 60 -23.68 -5.68 25.66
C LEU A 60 -24.94 -5.03 26.24
N ASN A 61 -24.84 -3.81 26.78
CA ASN A 61 -25.99 -3.08 27.31
C ASN A 61 -27.00 -2.69 26.22
N ILE A 62 -26.54 -2.26 25.04
CA ILE A 62 -27.43 -1.96 23.89
C ILE A 62 -28.18 -3.23 23.46
N ILE A 63 -27.49 -4.37 23.39
CA ILE A 63 -28.10 -5.66 23.03
C ILE A 63 -29.12 -6.09 24.08
N ALA A 64 -28.79 -5.95 25.37
CA ALA A 64 -29.69 -6.29 26.48
C ALA A 64 -30.97 -5.43 26.48
N ILE A 65 -30.85 -4.11 26.28
CA ILE A 65 -32.00 -3.20 26.16
C ILE A 65 -32.87 -3.58 24.96
N LYS A 66 -32.26 -3.89 23.82
CA LYS A 66 -32.98 -4.30 22.61
C LYS A 66 -33.71 -5.64 22.81
N TYR A 67 -33.14 -6.56 23.58
CA TYR A 67 -33.75 -7.83 23.95
C TYR A 67 -34.93 -7.66 24.93
N ILE A 68 -34.81 -6.77 25.91
CA ILE A 68 -35.90 -6.45 26.84
C ILE A 68 -37.08 -5.81 26.08
N LEU A 69 -36.81 -4.85 25.19
CA LEU A 69 -37.83 -4.24 24.33
C LEU A 69 -38.49 -5.27 23.41
N TYR A 70 -37.72 -6.22 22.87
CA TYR A 70 -38.23 -7.34 22.07
C TYR A 70 -39.19 -8.24 22.87
N ASN A 71 -38.84 -8.59 24.11
CA ASN A 71 -39.70 -9.41 24.98
C ASN A 71 -41.00 -8.68 25.38
N ILE A 72 -40.92 -7.38 25.66
CA ILE A 72 -42.12 -6.55 25.95
C ILE A 72 -43.04 -6.50 24.71
N TYR A 73 -42.48 -6.36 23.52
CA TYR A 73 -43.24 -6.28 22.27
C TYR A 73 -43.88 -7.64 21.89
N ASN A 74 -43.17 -8.75 22.12
CA ASN A 74 -43.70 -10.09 21.86
C ASN A 74 -44.87 -10.47 22.77
N ASN A 75 -44.89 -10.05 24.05
CA ASN A 75 -46.01 -10.33 24.94
C ASN A 75 -47.35 -9.71 24.48
N ILE A 76 -47.32 -8.71 23.59
CA ILE A 76 -48.51 -7.96 23.15
C ILE A 76 -49.02 -8.44 21.77
N PHE A 77 -48.20 -9.10 20.94
CA PHE A 77 -48.60 -9.54 19.59
C PHE A 77 -47.93 -10.88 19.27
N ASN A 78 -48.66 -11.99 19.34
CA ASN A 78 -48.06 -13.34 19.29
C ASN A 78 -48.04 -14.06 17.93
N ILE A 79 -48.45 -13.45 16.81
CA ILE A 79 -48.28 -14.07 15.47
C ILE A 79 -47.70 -13.10 14.43
N THR A 80 -48.16 -11.85 14.35
CA THR A 80 -47.68 -10.86 13.36
C THR A 80 -46.23 -10.41 13.61
N THR A 81 -45.78 -10.41 14.85
CA THR A 81 -44.40 -10.05 15.25
C THR A 81 -43.38 -11.00 14.67
N THR A 82 -43.60 -12.32 14.76
CA THR A 82 -42.63 -13.33 14.30
C THR A 82 -42.34 -13.22 12.80
N ILE A 83 -43.36 -12.92 11.99
CA ILE A 83 -43.24 -12.69 10.55
C ILE A 83 -42.51 -11.36 10.29
N ASN A 84 -42.90 -10.28 10.97
CA ASN A 84 -42.24 -8.98 10.83
C ASN A 84 -40.77 -9.00 11.27
N TYR A 85 -40.42 -9.75 12.31
CA TYR A 85 -39.03 -9.92 12.75
C TYR A 85 -38.20 -10.71 11.74
N LYS A 86 -38.77 -11.77 11.14
CA LYS A 86 -38.11 -12.50 10.05
C LYS A 86 -37.87 -11.60 8.84
N ILE A 87 -38.86 -10.77 8.46
CA ILE A 87 -38.73 -9.82 7.35
C ILE A 87 -37.66 -8.77 7.66
N TYR A 88 -37.67 -8.18 8.86
CA TYR A 88 -36.68 -7.18 9.27
C TYR A 88 -35.25 -7.75 9.34
N ILE A 89 -35.08 -8.99 9.82
CA ILE A 89 -33.79 -9.69 9.81
C ILE A 89 -33.33 -9.93 8.36
N LEU A 90 -34.22 -10.34 7.46
CA LEU A 90 -33.90 -10.53 6.03
C LEU A 90 -33.50 -9.21 5.35
N GLU A 91 -34.17 -8.10 5.65
CA GLU A 91 -33.81 -6.77 5.14
C GLU A 91 -32.45 -6.29 5.67
N LEU A 92 -32.15 -6.53 6.95
CA LEU A 92 -30.83 -6.23 7.53
C LEU A 92 -29.72 -7.05 6.88
N PHE A 93 -29.93 -8.36 6.69
CA PHE A 93 -28.97 -9.22 5.98
C PHE A 93 -28.76 -8.78 4.53
N TYR A 94 -29.82 -8.34 3.84
CA TYR A 94 -29.71 -7.82 2.48
C TYR A 94 -28.91 -6.50 2.45
N TRP A 95 -29.15 -5.62 3.43
CA TRP A 95 -28.46 -4.34 3.55
C TRP A 95 -26.97 -4.49 3.87
N GLU A 96 -26.62 -5.36 4.82
CA GLU A 96 -25.22 -5.68 5.16
C GLU A 96 -24.48 -6.27 3.96
N ASN A 97 -25.09 -7.22 3.24
CA ASN A 97 -24.49 -7.80 2.04
C ASN A 97 -24.24 -6.75 0.96
N LYS A 98 -25.21 -5.85 0.72
CA LYS A 98 -25.06 -4.77 -0.28
C LYS A 98 -23.93 -3.81 0.09
N ASN A 99 -23.81 -3.46 1.36
CA ASN A 99 -22.73 -2.61 1.86
C ASN A 99 -21.37 -3.31 1.78
N PHE A 100 -21.30 -4.60 2.13
CA PHE A 100 -20.09 -5.40 2.05
C PHE A 100 -19.58 -5.55 0.62
N ILE A 101 -20.48 -5.81 -0.34
CA ILE A 101 -20.16 -5.90 -1.77
C ILE A 101 -19.66 -4.56 -2.31
N ASN A 102 -20.32 -3.46 -1.95
CA ASN A 102 -19.89 -2.13 -2.36
C ASN A 102 -18.52 -1.78 -1.79
N TYR A 103 -18.30 -2.00 -0.49
CA TYR A 103 -17.04 -1.74 0.19
C TYR A 103 -15.89 -2.53 -0.45
N ASN A 104 -16.10 -3.83 -0.72
CA ASN A 104 -15.12 -4.67 -1.42
C ASN A 104 -14.83 -4.18 -2.83
N LYS A 105 -15.83 -3.72 -3.57
CA LYS A 105 -15.63 -3.14 -4.91
C LYS A 105 -14.75 -1.88 -4.84
N TYR A 106 -15.01 -0.98 -3.90
CA TYR A 106 -14.20 0.23 -3.71
C TYR A 106 -12.76 -0.09 -3.27
N LEU A 107 -12.57 -1.03 -2.34
CA LEU A 107 -11.25 -1.51 -1.94
C LEU A 107 -10.48 -2.13 -3.11
N LEU A 108 -11.13 -2.99 -3.89
CA LEU A 108 -10.51 -3.65 -5.05
C LEU A 108 -10.07 -2.62 -6.11
N PHE A 109 -10.87 -1.57 -6.36
CA PHE A 109 -10.48 -0.50 -7.28
C PHE A 109 -9.35 0.39 -6.74
N ASN A 110 -9.30 0.63 -5.42
CA ASN A 110 -8.23 1.42 -4.81
C ASN A 110 -6.86 0.71 -4.82
N THR A 111 -6.85 -0.63 -4.86
CA THR A 111 -5.60 -1.40 -4.92
C THR A 111 -4.93 -1.42 -6.29
N ILE A 112 -5.64 -1.03 -7.35
CA ILE A 112 -5.12 -1.08 -8.72
C ILE A 112 -4.50 0.27 -9.07
N GLU A 113 -3.17 0.29 -9.12
CA GLU A 113 -2.41 1.44 -9.57
C GLU A 113 -2.59 1.62 -11.10
N GLN A 114 -2.61 2.87 -11.55
CA GLN A 114 -2.66 3.22 -12.98
C GLN A 114 -1.64 4.30 -13.30
N LYS A 115 -1.01 4.22 -14.47
CA LYS A 115 -0.06 5.23 -14.95
C LYS A 115 -0.24 5.51 -16.43
N ILE A 116 -0.23 6.79 -16.78
CA ILE A 116 -0.30 7.23 -18.17
C ILE A 116 1.12 7.12 -18.77
N LEU A 117 1.26 6.32 -19.81
CA LEU A 117 2.51 6.13 -20.54
C LEU A 117 2.74 7.25 -21.55
N LEU A 118 1.67 7.65 -22.24
CA LEU A 118 1.75 8.59 -23.35
C LEU A 118 0.43 9.33 -23.52
N ILE A 119 0.55 10.64 -23.72
CA ILE A 119 -0.53 11.53 -24.16
C ILE A 119 -0.05 12.20 -25.44
N LYS A 120 -0.80 12.05 -26.53
CA LYS A 120 -0.50 12.70 -27.81
C LYS A 120 -1.76 13.29 -28.42
N LYS A 121 -1.68 14.50 -28.96
CA LYS A 121 -2.76 15.06 -29.78
C LYS A 121 -2.59 14.56 -31.22
N VAL A 122 -3.56 13.78 -31.71
CA VAL A 122 -3.59 13.24 -33.07
C VAL A 122 -4.69 13.94 -33.88
N SER A 123 -4.51 14.08 -35.18
CA SER A 123 -5.50 14.74 -36.04
C SER A 123 -5.89 13.92 -37.25
N LYS A 124 -7.16 14.00 -37.66
CA LYS A 124 -7.66 13.50 -38.94
C LYS A 124 -8.12 14.68 -39.80
N THR A 125 -7.61 14.78 -41.03
CA THR A 125 -8.06 15.73 -42.06
C THR A 125 -9.40 15.28 -42.65
N ARG A 126 -10.30 16.23 -42.90
CA ARG A 126 -11.57 16.09 -43.64
C ARG A 126 -11.75 17.31 -44.53
N ALA A 127 -12.72 17.29 -45.46
CA ALA A 127 -13.01 18.42 -46.35
C ALA A 127 -13.21 19.76 -45.60
N LYS A 128 -13.89 19.74 -44.44
CA LYS A 128 -14.13 20.93 -43.59
C LYS A 128 -12.92 21.33 -42.71
N GLY A 129 -11.83 20.57 -42.69
CA GLY A 129 -10.63 20.88 -41.91
C GLY A 129 -10.08 19.71 -41.07
N ARG A 130 -9.26 20.02 -40.06
CA ARG A 130 -8.57 19.03 -39.22
C ARG A 130 -9.26 18.82 -37.88
N ILE A 131 -9.73 17.61 -37.61
CA ILE A 131 -10.28 17.21 -36.32
C ILE A 131 -9.16 16.67 -35.44
N LYS A 132 -8.94 17.29 -34.28
CA LYS A 132 -7.92 16.86 -33.30
C LYS A 132 -8.57 16.01 -32.19
N LYS A 133 -7.87 14.98 -31.73
CA LYS A 133 -8.25 14.07 -30.63
C LYS A 133 -7.04 13.80 -29.74
N TYR A 134 -7.24 13.50 -28.47
CA TYR A 134 -6.22 12.99 -27.56
C TYR A 134 -6.11 11.48 -27.71
N LYS A 135 -4.94 10.98 -28.10
CA LYS A 135 -4.55 9.58 -28.03
C LYS A 135 -3.84 9.35 -26.71
N ILE A 136 -4.33 8.38 -25.94
CA ILE A 136 -3.79 8.05 -24.62
C ILE A 136 -3.43 6.57 -24.57
N ILE A 137 -2.29 6.28 -23.94
CA ILE A 137 -1.86 4.92 -23.59
C ILE A 137 -1.67 4.87 -22.08
N ILE A 138 -2.34 3.92 -21.43
CA ILE A 138 -2.31 3.71 -19.98
C ILE A 138 -1.87 2.27 -19.70
N ILE A 139 -1.16 2.12 -18.59
CA ILE A 139 -0.89 0.84 -17.97
C ILE A 139 -1.56 0.78 -16.60
N ILE A 140 -2.10 -0.38 -16.26
CA ILE A 140 -2.70 -0.68 -14.95
C ILE A 140 -2.07 -1.94 -14.37
N GLY A 141 -2.09 -2.08 -13.05
CA GLY A 141 -1.66 -3.28 -12.36
C GLY A 141 -1.55 -3.08 -10.85
N ASN A 142 -1.31 -4.16 -10.12
CA ASN A 142 -1.27 -4.18 -8.66
C ASN A 142 -0.01 -4.89 -8.13
N LYS A 143 1.06 -5.03 -8.93
CA LYS A 143 2.32 -5.69 -8.55
C LYS A 143 2.20 -7.17 -8.19
N SER A 144 1.09 -7.82 -8.56
CA SER A 144 0.83 -9.24 -8.25
C SER A 144 1.09 -10.20 -9.41
N GLY A 145 1.89 -9.77 -10.41
CA GLY A 145 2.25 -10.61 -11.55
C GLY A 145 1.38 -10.39 -12.78
N TRP A 146 0.51 -9.38 -12.78
CA TRP A 146 -0.26 -9.01 -13.96
C TRP A 146 -0.21 -7.50 -14.20
N PHE A 147 -0.37 -7.13 -15.46
CA PHE A 147 -0.54 -5.75 -15.88
C PHE A 147 -1.50 -5.68 -17.07
N GLY A 148 -2.19 -4.57 -17.24
CA GLY A 148 -3.06 -4.32 -18.39
C GLY A 148 -2.58 -3.11 -19.19
N ILE A 149 -2.68 -3.16 -20.52
CA ILE A 149 -2.36 -2.02 -21.39
C ILE A 149 -3.61 -1.58 -22.14
N GLY A 150 -3.98 -0.32 -21.97
CA GLY A 150 -5.10 0.31 -22.63
C GLY A 150 -4.67 1.41 -23.59
N CYS A 151 -5.32 1.48 -24.74
CA CYS A 151 -5.16 2.57 -25.70
C CYS A 151 -6.53 3.11 -26.07
N SER A 152 -6.67 4.43 -26.12
CA SER A 152 -7.92 5.08 -26.56
C SER A 152 -7.64 6.37 -27.32
N LYS A 153 -8.69 6.90 -27.96
CA LYS A 153 -8.66 8.21 -28.59
C LYS A 153 -10.00 8.91 -28.41
N ASP A 154 -9.99 10.14 -27.91
CA ASP A 154 -11.22 10.93 -27.79
C ASP A 154 -11.00 12.44 -27.96
N TYR A 155 -12.08 13.20 -28.10
CA TYR A 155 -12.05 14.66 -28.19
C TYR A 155 -11.63 15.29 -26.87
N TYR A 156 -12.20 14.82 -25.76
CA TYR A 156 -11.86 15.25 -24.41
C TYR A 156 -10.82 14.32 -23.78
N LEU A 157 -9.91 14.91 -23.00
CA LEU A 157 -8.80 14.18 -22.40
C LEU A 157 -9.29 13.19 -21.34
N GLN A 158 -10.23 13.60 -20.47
CA GLN A 158 -10.76 12.75 -19.40
C GLN A 158 -11.50 11.53 -19.95
N ASP A 159 -12.29 11.72 -21.01
CA ASP A 159 -13.00 10.63 -21.70
C ASP A 159 -12.03 9.65 -22.36
N ALA A 160 -10.94 10.16 -22.94
CA ALA A 160 -9.89 9.29 -23.45
C ALA A 160 -9.26 8.47 -22.31
N ILE A 161 -8.98 9.07 -21.14
CA ILE A 161 -8.42 8.35 -19.99
C ILE A 161 -9.37 7.24 -19.51
N SER A 162 -10.65 7.54 -19.31
CA SER A 162 -11.63 6.57 -18.82
C SER A 162 -11.81 5.40 -19.80
N LYS A 163 -11.90 5.69 -21.11
CA LYS A 163 -11.93 4.66 -22.16
C LYS A 163 -10.66 3.83 -22.19
N ALA A 164 -9.48 4.46 -22.08
CA ALA A 164 -8.21 3.74 -22.06
C ALA A 164 -8.13 2.80 -20.85
N ARG A 165 -8.58 3.23 -19.67
CA ARG A 165 -8.65 2.39 -18.47
C ARG A 165 -9.55 1.17 -18.70
N LEU A 166 -10.74 1.35 -19.26
CA LEU A 166 -11.64 0.23 -19.59
C LEU A 166 -11.01 -0.74 -20.60
N HIS A 167 -10.32 -0.22 -21.61
CA HIS A 167 -9.57 -1.05 -22.56
C HIS A 167 -8.41 -1.80 -21.88
N ALA A 168 -7.75 -1.21 -20.89
CA ALA A 168 -6.66 -1.85 -20.17
C ALA A 168 -7.15 -3.05 -19.35
N PHE A 169 -8.32 -2.96 -18.73
CA PHE A 169 -8.94 -4.08 -18.02
C PHE A 169 -9.35 -5.24 -18.94
N LYS A 170 -9.64 -4.96 -20.22
CA LYS A 170 -9.91 -6.01 -21.21
C LYS A 170 -8.63 -6.67 -21.73
N ASN A 171 -7.52 -5.96 -21.70
CA ASN A 171 -6.23 -6.39 -22.25
C ASN A 171 -5.21 -6.64 -21.14
N ILE A 172 -5.45 -7.68 -20.34
CA ILE A 172 -4.58 -8.07 -19.23
C ILE A 172 -3.55 -9.09 -19.71
N TYR A 173 -2.32 -8.91 -19.26
CA TYR A 173 -1.20 -9.82 -19.43
C TYR A 173 -0.76 -10.32 -18.06
N GLN A 174 -0.73 -11.63 -17.89
CA GLN A 174 -0.30 -12.28 -16.66
C GLN A 174 1.06 -12.95 -16.88
N ILE A 175 1.93 -12.83 -15.89
CA ILE A 175 3.26 -13.42 -15.82
C ILE A 175 3.33 -14.21 -14.54
N SER A 176 3.74 -15.48 -14.63
CA SER A 176 4.02 -16.30 -13.46
C SER A 176 5.23 -15.73 -12.71
N LEU A 177 4.98 -15.09 -11.58
CA LEU A 177 6.04 -14.70 -10.65
C LEU A 177 6.51 -15.94 -9.87
N PHE A 178 7.82 -16.08 -9.74
CA PHE A 178 8.40 -17.01 -8.78
C PHE A 178 8.52 -16.32 -7.41
N TYR A 179 8.64 -17.11 -6.34
CA TYR A 179 8.72 -16.67 -4.93
C TYR A 179 9.65 -15.47 -4.66
N SER A 180 10.69 -15.28 -5.49
CA SER A 180 11.69 -14.23 -5.31
C SER A 180 11.45 -12.94 -6.10
N ASN A 181 10.35 -12.82 -6.86
CA ASN A 181 10.04 -11.68 -7.75
C ASN A 181 11.21 -11.28 -8.68
N LEU A 182 12.10 -12.24 -8.98
CA LEU A 182 13.28 -12.07 -9.81
C LEU A 182 13.08 -12.77 -11.16
N LEU A 183 13.69 -12.20 -12.19
CA LEU A 183 13.90 -12.93 -13.44
C LEU A 183 14.91 -14.05 -13.17
N LYS A 184 14.65 -15.28 -13.62
CA LYS A 184 15.57 -16.41 -13.38
C LYS A 184 16.71 -16.45 -14.40
N ASN A 185 16.35 -16.28 -15.66
CA ASN A 185 17.27 -16.39 -16.79
C ASN A 185 17.32 -15.06 -17.55
N ASN A 186 18.41 -14.86 -18.30
CA ASN A 186 18.46 -13.79 -19.28
C ASN A 186 17.48 -14.13 -20.41
N ILE A 187 16.58 -13.20 -20.72
CA ILE A 187 15.55 -13.37 -21.73
C ILE A 187 15.91 -12.51 -22.93
N TYR A 188 15.94 -13.12 -24.10
CA TYR A 188 16.09 -12.42 -25.36
C TYR A 188 14.78 -12.47 -26.15
N ILE A 189 14.25 -11.29 -26.48
CA ILE A 189 13.00 -11.15 -27.23
C ILE A 189 13.30 -10.33 -28.49
N LYS A 190 13.11 -10.94 -29.66
CA LYS A 190 13.15 -10.24 -30.94
C LYS A 190 11.73 -10.10 -31.49
N LYS A 191 11.33 -8.86 -31.81
CA LYS A 191 10.04 -8.58 -32.46
C LYS A 191 10.25 -7.63 -33.62
N LYS A 192 10.07 -8.14 -34.84
CA LYS A 192 10.42 -7.47 -36.10
C LYS A 192 11.89 -7.00 -36.07
N PHE A 193 12.12 -5.68 -36.12
CA PHE A 193 13.44 -5.07 -36.10
C PHE A 193 13.98 -4.80 -34.68
N LYS A 194 13.10 -4.79 -33.67
CA LYS A 194 13.50 -4.47 -32.30
C LYS A 194 13.93 -5.72 -31.54
N LYS A 195 15.06 -5.61 -30.87
CA LYS A 195 15.64 -6.61 -29.99
C LYS A 195 15.59 -6.09 -28.56
N LEU A 196 15.13 -6.92 -27.64
CA LEU A 196 15.06 -6.62 -26.21
C LEU A 196 15.80 -7.71 -25.46
N TYR A 197 16.86 -7.30 -24.76
CA TYR A 197 17.61 -8.15 -23.85
C TYR A 197 17.21 -7.79 -22.43
N LEU A 198 16.73 -8.78 -21.68
CA LEU A 198 16.49 -8.70 -20.26
C LEU A 198 17.54 -9.53 -19.56
N PHE A 199 18.25 -8.91 -18.64
CA PHE A 199 19.24 -9.58 -17.84
C PHE A 199 18.69 -9.70 -16.42
N SER A 200 18.76 -10.93 -15.88
CA SER A 200 18.53 -11.15 -14.46
C SER A 200 19.70 -10.57 -13.67
N TYR A 201 19.39 -9.95 -12.53
CA TYR A 201 20.38 -9.40 -11.63
C TYR A 201 20.09 -9.80 -10.19
N ASN A 202 21.16 -10.04 -9.44
CA ASN A 202 21.10 -10.22 -7.99
C ASN A 202 20.73 -8.90 -7.29
N TYR A 203 20.12 -9.02 -6.11
CA TYR A 203 19.41 -8.01 -5.33
C TYR A 203 20.09 -6.63 -5.09
N LYS A 204 21.36 -6.43 -5.45
CA LYS A 204 22.16 -5.27 -5.03
C LYS A 204 22.39 -4.17 -6.07
N ILE A 205 21.87 -4.30 -7.30
CA ILE A 205 22.17 -3.36 -8.40
C ILE A 205 20.96 -2.49 -8.77
N LYS A 206 21.20 -1.19 -8.95
CA LYS A 206 20.19 -0.21 -9.40
C LYS A 206 19.70 -0.55 -10.81
N ILE A 207 18.39 -0.42 -11.01
CA ILE A 207 17.68 -0.68 -12.27
C ILE A 207 18.16 0.27 -13.36
N SER A 208 18.88 -0.24 -14.36
CA SER A 208 19.29 0.48 -15.57
C SER A 208 18.41 0.09 -16.76
N SER A 209 17.14 0.50 -16.74
CA SER A 209 16.19 0.21 -17.83
C SER A 209 15.52 1.46 -18.38
N SER A 210 15.10 1.38 -19.65
CA SER A 210 14.28 2.42 -20.25
C SER A 210 12.97 2.61 -19.48
N TYR A 211 12.48 3.85 -19.40
CA TYR A 211 11.32 4.21 -18.57
C TYR A 211 10.09 3.32 -18.79
N ILE A 212 9.78 2.99 -20.05
CA ILE A 212 8.62 2.17 -20.41
C ILE A 212 8.76 0.74 -19.89
N ILE A 213 9.95 0.15 -20.04
CA ILE A 213 10.23 -1.20 -19.53
C ILE A 213 10.18 -1.19 -18.01
N ARG A 214 10.77 -0.18 -17.36
CA ARG A 214 10.70 0.00 -15.91
C ARG A 214 9.27 0.05 -15.39
N LEU A 215 8.40 0.78 -16.06
CA LEU A 215 6.98 0.84 -15.71
C LEU A 215 6.29 -0.52 -15.85
N LEU A 216 6.51 -1.22 -16.96
CA LEU A 216 5.93 -2.54 -17.18
C LEU A 216 6.28 -3.51 -16.05
N PHE A 217 7.57 -3.68 -15.75
CA PHE A 217 8.03 -4.58 -14.71
C PHE A 217 7.65 -4.13 -13.30
N TYR A 218 7.58 -2.82 -13.05
CA TYR A 218 7.05 -2.29 -11.80
C TYR A 218 5.60 -2.74 -11.58
N PHE A 219 4.73 -2.63 -12.59
CA PHE A 219 3.32 -3.08 -12.46
C PHE A 219 3.17 -4.58 -12.32
N ILE A 220 4.12 -5.35 -12.86
CA ILE A 220 4.20 -6.80 -12.66
C ILE A 220 4.65 -7.13 -11.23
N GLY A 221 5.47 -6.28 -10.59
CA GLY A 221 6.05 -6.52 -9.26
C GLY A 221 7.50 -7.01 -9.28
N ILE A 222 8.18 -6.90 -10.43
CA ILE A 222 9.59 -7.22 -10.59
C ILE A 222 10.40 -5.94 -10.46
N ASN A 223 11.14 -5.82 -9.36
CA ASN A 223 11.92 -4.63 -9.08
C ASN A 223 13.34 -4.73 -9.64
N ASN A 224 13.94 -5.92 -9.68
CA ASN A 224 15.37 -6.06 -9.97
C ASN A 224 15.59 -6.67 -11.36
N PHE A 225 15.94 -5.82 -12.33
CA PHE A 225 16.32 -6.26 -13.67
C PHE A 225 17.10 -5.17 -14.41
N ASN A 226 17.80 -5.57 -15.46
CA ASN A 226 18.40 -4.65 -16.43
C ASN A 226 17.83 -4.97 -17.81
N SER A 227 17.67 -3.94 -18.64
CA SER A 227 17.17 -4.14 -19.99
C SER A 227 17.96 -3.32 -21.00
N LYS A 228 18.32 -3.93 -22.12
CA LYS A 228 18.86 -3.23 -23.28
C LYS A 228 17.92 -3.40 -24.47
N ILE A 229 17.39 -2.29 -24.96
CA ILE A 229 16.67 -2.24 -26.24
C ILE A 229 17.69 -1.91 -27.33
N MET A 230 17.67 -2.66 -28.43
CA MET A 230 18.49 -2.41 -29.61
C MET A 230 17.62 -2.42 -30.87
N GLY A 231 17.93 -1.49 -31.79
CA GLY A 231 17.27 -1.32 -33.08
C GLY A 231 16.24 -0.20 -33.14
#